data_AF-A0A8E0WLK2-F1
#
_entry.id   AF-A0A8E0WLK2-F1
#
_cell.length_a   1.000
_cell.length_b   1.000
_cell.length_c   1.000
_cell.angle_alpha   90.00
_cell.angle_beta   90.00
_cell.angle_gamma   90.00
#
_symmetry.space_group_name_H-M   'P 1'
#
loop_
_entity.id
_entity.type
_entity.pdbx_description
1 polymer ?
#
loop_
_entity_poly.entity_id
_entity_poly.type
_entity_poly.pdbx_seq_one_letter_code
_entity_poly.pdbx_strand_id
1 'polypeptide(L)'
;MKISKSQAKILFSALNEWNNTGLLNDIEILNFDWKKLARYSFWVSLICIVIAINAILSDRYLRELLEYIFNAPYLLKFITLSTLSGIIYFVGFKRQQQKPEKIFSNGAVLFLGVLTTACAIYQLGKAFDSGSGHFSILLLLSFIVYAILGYFSKSNLIWCFALISLGSLMGAETGYMSGWGAIT
;
A
#
# COMPACT_ATOMS: atom_id res chain seq x y z
N MET A 1 -17.12 8.35 19.30
CA MET A 1 -16.81 9.21 20.47
C MET A 1 -15.68 8.56 21.24
N LYS A 2 -14.53 9.23 21.44
CA LYS A 2 -13.44 8.67 22.28
C LYS A 2 -13.70 9.13 23.71
N ILE A 3 -14.00 8.19 24.59
CA ILE A 3 -14.37 8.46 25.98
C ILE A 3 -13.11 8.29 26.85
N SER A 4 -12.85 9.23 27.76
CA SER A 4 -11.69 9.15 28.66
C SER A 4 -11.84 8.00 29.66
N LYS A 5 -10.75 7.48 30.24
CA LYS A 5 -10.83 6.36 31.23
C LYS A 5 -11.77 6.67 32.41
N SER A 6 -11.83 7.92 32.84
CA SER A 6 -12.73 8.38 33.92
C SER A 6 -14.20 8.33 33.47
N GLN A 7 -14.48 8.87 32.28
CA GLN A 7 -15.83 8.86 31.72
C GLN A 7 -16.31 7.44 31.40
N ALA A 8 -15.41 6.55 30.98
CA ALA A 8 -15.72 5.14 30.76
C ALA A 8 -16.15 4.47 32.08
N LYS A 9 -15.46 4.76 33.19
CA LYS A 9 -15.80 4.21 34.50
C LYS A 9 -17.21 4.65 34.95
N ILE A 10 -17.55 5.92 34.76
CA ILE A 10 -18.89 6.46 35.07
C ILE A 10 -19.96 5.82 34.19
N LEU A 11 -19.68 5.68 32.89
CA LEU A 11 -20.61 5.08 31.92
C LEU A 11 -20.87 3.59 32.24
N PHE A 12 -19.82 2.84 32.60
CA PHE A 12 -19.92 1.46 33.03
C PHE A 12 -20.67 1.32 34.36
N SER A 13 -20.48 2.24 35.31
CA SER A 13 -21.24 2.26 36.55
C SER A 13 -22.73 2.50 36.30
N ALA A 14 -23.09 3.48 35.46
CA ALA A 14 -24.47 3.78 35.10
C ALA A 14 -25.14 2.63 34.31
N LEU A 15 -24.40 1.99 33.40
CA LEU A 15 -24.86 0.79 32.68
C LEU A 15 -25.13 -0.38 33.64
N ASN A 16 -24.27 -0.61 34.64
CA ASN A 16 -24.48 -1.65 35.64
C ASN A 16 -25.71 -1.37 36.51
N GLU A 17 -25.93 -0.11 36.88
CA GLU A 17 -27.11 0.31 37.64
C GLU A 17 -28.41 0.10 36.85
N TRP A 18 -28.41 0.43 35.55
CA TRP A 18 -29.55 0.21 34.65
C TRP A 18 -29.80 -1.25 34.28
N ASN A 19 -28.75 -2.08 34.27
CA ASN A 19 -28.89 -3.53 34.13
C ASN A 19 -29.52 -4.15 35.39
N ASN A 20 -29.10 -3.71 36.58
CA ASN A 20 -29.66 -4.17 37.85
C ASN A 20 -31.13 -3.75 38.07
N THR A 21 -31.57 -2.63 37.48
CA THR A 21 -32.98 -2.21 37.51
C THR A 21 -33.83 -2.90 36.45
N GLY A 22 -33.27 -3.81 35.65
CA GLY A 22 -34.00 -4.61 34.66
C GLY A 22 -34.51 -3.81 33.46
N LEU A 23 -33.96 -2.61 33.20
CA LEU A 23 -34.36 -1.77 32.06
C LEU A 23 -33.67 -2.14 30.74
N LEU A 24 -32.60 -2.94 30.79
CA LEU A 24 -31.76 -3.26 29.63
C LEU A 24 -31.83 -4.75 29.30
N ASN A 25 -32.82 -5.17 28.51
CA ASN A 25 -33.02 -6.59 28.21
C ASN A 25 -32.08 -7.15 27.12
N ASP A 26 -31.38 -6.33 26.33
CA ASP A 26 -30.53 -6.83 25.23
C ASP A 26 -29.45 -5.80 24.81
N ILE A 27 -28.61 -5.36 25.75
CA ILE A 27 -27.41 -4.55 25.39
C ILE A 27 -26.16 -5.39 25.62
N GLU A 28 -25.70 -6.07 24.57
CA GLU A 28 -24.36 -6.65 24.55
C GLU A 28 -23.31 -5.54 24.48
N ILE A 29 -22.52 -5.40 25.55
CA ILE A 29 -21.38 -4.51 25.57
C ILE A 29 -20.29 -5.11 24.67
N LEU A 30 -20.19 -4.63 23.44
CA LEU A 30 -19.06 -4.91 22.54
C LEU A 30 -17.77 -4.30 23.12
N ASN A 31 -17.09 -5.05 23.99
CA ASN A 31 -15.81 -4.67 24.60
C ASN A 31 -14.67 -4.54 23.58
N PHE A 32 -14.84 -5.07 22.37
CA PHE A 32 -13.80 -5.17 21.36
C PHE A 32 -14.03 -4.27 20.14
N ASP A 33 -13.02 -3.47 19.82
CA ASP A 33 -13.05 -2.48 18.73
C ASP A 33 -12.69 -3.12 17.38
N TRP A 34 -13.62 -3.89 16.79
CA TRP A 34 -13.44 -4.60 15.52
C TRP A 34 -12.92 -3.72 14.37
N LYS A 35 -13.24 -2.43 14.41
CA LYS A 35 -12.77 -1.45 13.41
C LYS A 35 -11.26 -1.23 13.48
N LYS A 36 -10.67 -1.25 14.68
CA LYS A 36 -9.22 -1.17 14.86
C LYS A 36 -8.55 -2.46 14.41
N LEU A 37 -9.10 -3.62 14.80
CA LEU A 37 -8.57 -4.91 14.37
C LEU A 37 -8.52 -5.01 12.84
N ALA A 38 -9.64 -4.70 12.17
CA ALA A 38 -9.71 -4.70 10.71
C ALA A 38 -8.67 -3.76 10.07
N ARG A 39 -8.44 -2.58 10.67
CA ARG A 39 -7.42 -1.64 10.20
C ARG A 39 -6.01 -2.20 10.30
N TYR A 40 -5.66 -2.79 11.43
CA TYR A 40 -4.31 -3.35 11.61
C TYR A 40 -4.10 -4.59 10.76
N SER A 41 -5.07 -5.51 10.71
CA SER A 41 -5.00 -6.69 9.84
C SER A 41 -4.87 -6.31 8.36
N PHE A 42 -5.52 -5.22 7.94
CA PHE A 42 -5.34 -4.67 6.61
C PHE A 42 -3.90 -4.19 6.38
N TRP A 43 -3.31 -3.43 7.30
CA TRP A 43 -1.89 -3.02 7.16
C TRP A 43 -0.93 -4.21 7.15
N VAL A 44 -1.17 -5.21 8.00
CA VAL A 44 -0.35 -6.44 8.06
C VAL A 44 -0.44 -7.20 6.73
N SER A 45 -1.62 -7.31 6.12
CA SER A 45 -1.75 -7.99 4.83
C SER A 45 -1.02 -7.25 3.71
N LEU A 46 -1.03 -5.91 3.70
CA LEU A 46 -0.26 -5.12 2.74
C LEU A 46 1.24 -5.40 2.86
N ILE A 47 1.76 -5.41 4.09
CA ILE A 47 3.18 -5.70 4.36
C ILE A 47 3.52 -7.12 3.91
N CYS A 48 2.65 -8.09 4.22
CA CYS A 48 2.83 -9.48 3.80
C CYS A 48 2.92 -9.62 2.27
N ILE A 49 2.05 -8.92 1.52
CA ILE A 49 2.10 -8.92 0.05
C ILE A 49 3.43 -8.34 -0.45
N VAL A 50 3.89 -7.22 0.11
CA VAL A 50 5.17 -6.62 -0.28
C VAL A 50 6.34 -7.56 -0.01
N ILE A 51 6.36 -8.22 1.16
CA ILE A 51 7.38 -9.21 1.51
C ILE A 51 7.33 -10.40 0.55
N ALA A 52 6.14 -10.92 0.24
CA ALA A 52 5.98 -12.04 -0.68
C ALA A 52 6.51 -11.71 -2.09
N ILE A 53 6.18 -10.52 -2.62
CA ILE A 53 6.70 -10.07 -3.91
C ILE A 53 8.23 -9.96 -3.87
N ASN A 54 8.79 -9.37 -2.80
CA ASN A 54 10.24 -9.27 -2.64
C ASN A 54 10.91 -10.64 -2.51
N ALA A 55 10.29 -11.60 -1.81
CA ALA A 55 10.81 -12.96 -1.68
C ALA A 55 10.84 -13.68 -3.03
N ILE A 56 9.74 -13.60 -3.80
CA ILE A 56 9.66 -14.15 -5.16
C ILE A 56 10.72 -13.52 -6.06
N LEU A 57 10.90 -12.21 -5.98
CA LEU A 57 11.95 -11.52 -6.70
C LEU A 57 13.35 -11.88 -6.13
N SER A 58 13.56 -12.16 -4.86
CA SER A 58 14.91 -12.49 -4.38
C SER A 58 15.39 -13.86 -4.87
N ASP A 59 14.45 -14.77 -5.15
CA ASP A 59 14.70 -16.14 -5.57
C ASP A 59 15.00 -16.24 -7.08
N ARG A 60 16.15 -16.82 -7.42
CA ARG A 60 16.61 -17.00 -8.82
C ARG A 60 15.71 -17.95 -9.61
N TYR A 61 15.32 -19.08 -9.00
CA TYR A 61 14.50 -20.09 -9.66
C TYR A 61 13.11 -19.52 -10.00
N LEU A 62 12.51 -18.79 -9.07
CA LEU A 62 11.22 -18.15 -9.30
C LEU A 62 11.31 -17.03 -10.34
N ARG A 63 12.39 -16.24 -10.35
CA ARG A 63 12.62 -15.24 -11.41
C ARG A 63 12.71 -15.88 -12.79
N GLU A 64 13.49 -16.95 -12.94
CA GLU A 64 13.66 -17.66 -14.22
C GLU A 64 12.33 -18.27 -14.69
N LEU A 65 11.56 -18.86 -13.78
CA LEU A 65 10.22 -19.37 -14.08
C LEU A 65 9.29 -18.25 -14.57
N LEU A 66 9.36 -17.07 -13.94
CA LEU A 66 8.56 -15.91 -14.34
C LEU A 66 8.95 -15.40 -15.72
N GLU A 67 10.26 -15.40 -16.05
CA GLU A 67 10.77 -15.03 -17.36
C GLU A 67 10.39 -16.06 -18.44
N TYR A 68 10.31 -17.34 -18.07
CA TYR A 68 9.81 -18.40 -18.96
C TYR A 68 8.31 -18.27 -19.25
N ILE A 69 7.48 -18.08 -18.21
CA ILE A 69 6.02 -17.93 -18.35
C ILE A 69 5.66 -16.63 -19.07
N PHE A 70 6.36 -15.54 -18.74
CA PHE A 70 6.19 -14.23 -19.36
C PHE A 70 7.35 -13.95 -20.32
N ASN A 71 7.49 -14.75 -21.36
CA ASN A 71 8.45 -14.51 -22.42
C ASN A 71 7.95 -13.40 -23.37
N ALA A 72 8.01 -12.16 -22.90
CA ALA A 72 7.64 -10.97 -23.66
C ALA A 72 8.68 -9.87 -23.45
N PRO A 73 8.88 -8.98 -24.44
CA PRO A 73 9.83 -7.88 -24.32
C PRO A 73 9.44 -6.93 -23.19
N TYR A 74 10.44 -6.41 -22.47
CA TYR A 74 10.25 -5.54 -21.30
C TYR A 74 9.35 -4.33 -21.58
N LEU A 75 9.46 -3.76 -22.78
CA LEU A 75 8.70 -2.60 -23.21
C LEU A 75 7.20 -2.91 -23.39
N LEU A 76 6.87 -4.10 -23.89
CA LEU A 76 5.49 -4.56 -24.03
C LEU A 76 4.87 -4.88 -22.66
N LYS A 77 5.65 -5.48 -21.76
CA LYS A 77 5.26 -5.67 -20.36
C LYS A 77 5.01 -4.32 -19.65
N PHE A 78 5.85 -3.31 -19.90
CA PHE A 78 5.63 -1.96 -19.37
C PHE A 78 4.31 -1.35 -19.86
N ILE A 79 4.05 -1.36 -21.18
CA ILE A 79 2.84 -0.76 -21.76
C ILE A 79 1.57 -1.44 -21.22
N THR A 80 1.58 -2.78 -21.17
CA THR A 80 0.44 -3.56 -20.67
C THR A 80 0.18 -3.30 -19.19
N LEU A 81 1.22 -3.31 -18.34
CA LEU A 81 1.07 -2.99 -16.92
C LEU A 81 0.67 -1.54 -16.68
N SER A 82 1.19 -0.59 -17.45
CA SER A 82 0.84 0.83 -17.32
C SER A 82 -0.65 1.05 -17.66
N THR A 83 -1.12 0.43 -18.73
CA THR A 83 -2.54 0.46 -19.14
C THR A 83 -3.42 -0.18 -18.06
N LEU A 84 -3.03 -1.36 -17.57
CA LEU A 84 -3.74 -2.07 -16.50
C LEU A 84 -3.80 -1.22 -15.22
N SER A 85 -2.70 -0.58 -14.86
CA SER A 85 -2.62 0.31 -13.70
C SER A 85 -3.58 1.48 -13.84
N GLY A 86 -3.67 2.10 -15.02
CA GLY A 86 -4.63 3.17 -15.32
C GLY A 86 -6.08 2.72 -15.13
N ILE A 87 -6.41 1.52 -15.62
CA ILE A 87 -7.76 0.93 -15.44
C ILE A 87 -8.06 0.69 -13.95
N ILE A 88 -7.11 0.11 -13.20
CA ILE A 88 -7.29 -0.16 -11.76
C ILE A 88 -7.52 1.13 -10.98
N TYR A 89 -6.75 2.19 -11.26
CA TYR A 89 -6.97 3.49 -10.62
C TYR A 89 -8.31 4.11 -11.00
N PHE A 90 -8.70 4.05 -12.28
CA PHE A 90 -9.99 4.55 -12.72
C PHE A 90 -11.15 3.84 -12.00
N VAL A 91 -11.10 2.51 -11.91
CA VAL A 91 -12.06 1.70 -11.15
C VAL A 91 -11.98 2.06 -9.66
N GLY A 92 -10.79 2.22 -9.11
CA GLY A 92 -10.56 2.64 -7.72
C GLY A 92 -11.22 3.97 -7.40
N PHE A 93 -11.04 5.00 -8.23
CA PHE A 93 -11.65 6.32 -8.06
C PHE A 93 -13.16 6.28 -8.19
N LYS A 94 -13.68 5.62 -9.24
CA LYS A 94 -15.13 5.47 -9.43
C LYS A 94 -15.78 4.76 -8.24
N ARG A 95 -15.13 3.71 -7.73
CA ARG A 95 -15.62 2.93 -6.60
C ARG A 95 -15.52 3.68 -5.27
N GLN A 96 -14.51 4.53 -5.11
CA GLN A 96 -14.35 5.41 -3.94
C GLN A 96 -15.50 6.42 -3.84
N GLN A 97 -15.98 6.95 -4.98
CA GLN A 97 -17.14 7.86 -5.03
C GLN A 97 -18.47 7.14 -4.81
N GLN A 98 -18.64 5.94 -5.36
CA GLN A 98 -19.91 5.20 -5.27
C GLN A 98 -20.13 4.52 -3.91
N LYS A 99 -19.06 4.07 -3.24
CA LYS A 99 -19.15 3.33 -1.97
C LYS A 99 -18.11 3.82 -0.97
N PRO A 100 -18.27 5.03 -0.42
CA PRO A 100 -17.31 5.61 0.53
C PRO A 100 -17.21 4.80 1.84
N GLU A 101 -18.23 4.01 2.15
CA GLU A 101 -18.31 3.21 3.38
C GLU A 101 -17.32 2.04 3.40
N LYS A 102 -16.89 1.53 2.23
CA LYS A 102 -15.97 0.38 2.12
C LYS A 102 -14.50 0.82 2.07
N ILE A 103 -14.07 1.55 3.09
CA ILE A 103 -12.74 2.18 3.18
C ILE A 103 -11.60 1.15 2.94
N PHE A 104 -11.66 -0.03 3.55
CA PHE A 104 -10.62 -1.07 3.40
C PHE A 104 -10.58 -1.67 1.99
N SER A 105 -11.75 -1.96 1.41
CA SER A 105 -11.82 -2.54 0.06
C SER A 105 -11.39 -1.55 -1.02
N ASN A 106 -11.76 -0.27 -0.88
CA ASN A 106 -11.30 0.78 -1.78
C ASN A 106 -9.78 0.99 -1.64
N GLY A 107 -9.25 0.94 -0.41
CA GLY A 107 -7.81 0.94 -0.16
C GLY A 107 -7.06 -0.22 -0.81
N ALA A 108 -7.65 -1.42 -0.81
CA ALA A 108 -7.05 -2.60 -1.46
C ALA A 108 -6.94 -2.43 -2.98
N VAL A 109 -7.98 -1.87 -3.63
CA VAL A 109 -7.97 -1.61 -5.08
C VAL A 109 -6.91 -0.57 -5.43
N LEU A 110 -6.81 0.51 -4.65
CA LEU A 110 -5.78 1.54 -4.84
C LEU A 110 -4.37 0.97 -4.62
N PHE A 111 -4.19 0.12 -3.61
CA PHE A 111 -2.92 -0.55 -3.37
C PHE A 111 -2.53 -1.48 -4.51
N LEU A 112 -3.48 -2.22 -5.09
CA LEU A 112 -3.24 -3.03 -6.28
C LEU A 112 -2.80 -2.16 -7.47
N GLY A 113 -3.38 -0.96 -7.60
CA GLY A 113 -2.92 0.05 -8.55
C GLY A 113 -1.45 0.42 -8.31
N VAL A 114 -1.08 0.74 -7.07
CA VAL A 114 0.30 1.09 -6.68
C VAL A 114 1.27 -0.05 -7.00
N LEU A 115 0.93 -1.30 -6.67
CA LEU A 115 1.75 -2.46 -7.00
C LEU A 115 1.94 -2.64 -8.51
N THR A 116 0.87 -2.46 -9.28
CA THR A 116 0.93 -2.58 -10.74
C THR A 116 1.80 -1.46 -11.34
N THR A 117 1.70 -0.24 -10.82
CA THR A 117 2.57 0.88 -11.21
C THR A 117 4.03 0.59 -10.89
N ALA A 118 4.33 0.07 -9.68
CA ALA A 118 5.68 -0.29 -9.27
C ALA A 118 6.28 -1.33 -10.23
N CYS A 119 5.52 -2.36 -10.58
CA CYS A 119 5.94 -3.36 -11.55
C CYS A 119 6.14 -2.75 -12.96
N ALA A 120 5.32 -1.80 -13.38
CA ALA A 120 5.52 -1.09 -14.65
C ALA A 120 6.85 -0.31 -14.63
N ILE A 121 7.09 0.49 -13.59
CA ILE A 121 8.34 1.27 -13.44
C ILE A 121 9.55 0.33 -13.37
N TYR A 122 9.44 -0.83 -12.73
CA TYR A 122 10.50 -1.84 -12.72
C TYR A 122 10.82 -2.38 -14.12
N GLN A 123 9.80 -2.71 -14.92
CA GLN A 123 9.97 -3.16 -16.31
C GLN A 123 10.60 -2.06 -17.17
N LEU A 124 10.17 -0.80 -16.97
CA LEU A 124 10.75 0.36 -17.61
C LEU A 124 12.25 0.48 -17.25
N GLY A 125 12.59 0.31 -15.98
CA GLY A 125 13.97 0.29 -15.50
C GLY A 125 14.80 -0.77 -16.20
N LYS A 126 14.32 -2.02 -16.28
CA LYS A 126 15.00 -3.08 -17.03
C LYS A 126 15.13 -2.79 -18.53
N ALA A 127 14.16 -2.10 -19.14
CA ALA A 127 14.20 -1.77 -20.57
C ALA A 127 15.22 -0.66 -20.89
N PHE A 128 15.41 0.29 -19.98
CA PHE A 128 16.35 1.41 -20.12
C PHE A 128 17.70 1.18 -19.44
N ASP A 129 17.89 0.02 -18.80
CA ASP A 129 19.11 -0.30 -18.08
C ASP A 129 20.32 -0.27 -19.02
N SER A 130 21.03 0.85 -18.99
CA SER A 130 22.22 1.12 -19.79
C SER A 130 23.50 0.80 -19.01
N GLY A 131 23.40 0.06 -17.89
CA GLY A 131 24.52 -0.30 -17.03
C GLY A 131 25.06 0.83 -16.17
N SER A 132 24.35 1.98 -16.09
CA SER A 132 24.79 3.14 -15.30
C SER A 132 24.50 3.01 -13.80
N GLY A 133 23.73 2.00 -13.38
CA GLY A 133 23.46 1.73 -11.97
C GLY A 133 22.66 2.79 -11.21
N HIS A 134 22.16 3.84 -11.88
CA HIS A 134 21.45 4.96 -11.23
C HIS A 134 19.94 4.66 -11.07
N PHE A 135 19.59 3.95 -10.01
CA PHE A 135 18.20 3.69 -9.62
C PHE A 135 17.46 4.94 -9.12
N SER A 136 18.18 6.02 -8.80
CA SER A 136 17.61 7.29 -8.36
C SER A 136 16.56 7.86 -9.30
N ILE A 137 16.81 7.85 -10.62
CA ILE A 137 15.88 8.44 -11.59
C ILE A 137 14.53 7.69 -11.60
N LEU A 138 14.57 6.37 -11.40
CA LEU A 138 13.38 5.51 -11.33
C LEU A 138 12.61 5.74 -10.03
N LEU A 139 13.31 5.94 -8.91
CA LEU A 139 12.70 6.26 -7.61
C LEU A 139 12.06 7.66 -7.62
N LEU A 140 12.68 8.63 -8.28
CA LEU A 140 12.11 9.97 -8.50
C LEU A 140 10.85 9.90 -9.37
N LEU A 141 10.90 9.15 -10.48
CA LEU A 141 9.74 8.92 -11.33
C LEU A 141 8.57 8.31 -10.55
N SER A 142 8.87 7.28 -9.73
CA SER A 142 7.87 6.63 -8.87
C SER A 142 7.28 7.59 -7.85
N PHE A 143 8.10 8.45 -7.23
CA PHE A 143 7.63 9.48 -6.31
C PHE A 143 6.63 10.43 -6.98
N ILE A 144 6.97 10.97 -8.16
CA ILE A 144 6.11 11.89 -8.90
C ILE A 144 4.77 11.24 -9.23
N VAL A 145 4.79 10.00 -9.74
CA VAL A 145 3.56 9.27 -10.09
C VAL A 145 2.69 9.06 -8.85
N TYR A 146 3.26 8.61 -7.73
CA TYR A 146 2.50 8.42 -6.50
C TYR A 146 2.02 9.73 -5.86
N ALA A 147 2.79 10.82 -5.97
CA ALA A 147 2.38 12.12 -5.45
C ALA A 147 1.15 12.65 -6.21
N ILE A 148 1.16 12.57 -7.55
CA ILE A 148 0.02 12.96 -8.38
C ILE A 148 -1.21 12.11 -8.04
N LEU A 149 -1.06 10.79 -8.01
CA LEU A 149 -2.15 9.87 -7.70
C LEU A 149 -2.68 10.04 -6.26
N GLY A 150 -1.78 10.27 -5.30
CA GLY A 150 -2.12 10.51 -3.90
C GLY A 150 -2.92 11.80 -3.71
N TYR A 151 -2.56 12.85 -4.46
CA TYR A 151 -3.31 14.10 -4.50
C TYR A 151 -4.74 13.90 -5.01
N PHE A 152 -4.92 13.20 -6.14
CA PHE A 152 -6.26 12.94 -6.70
C PHE A 152 -7.09 11.97 -5.85
N SER A 153 -6.49 10.92 -5.30
CA SER A 153 -7.18 9.91 -4.51
C SER A 153 -7.60 10.37 -3.11
N LYS A 154 -6.96 11.44 -2.60
CA LYS A 154 -7.01 11.84 -1.18
C LYS A 154 -6.76 10.66 -0.23
N SER A 155 -5.92 9.71 -0.65
CA SER A 155 -5.67 8.47 0.07
C SER A 155 -4.34 8.55 0.82
N ASN A 156 -4.41 8.45 2.15
CA ASN A 156 -3.21 8.44 3.01
C ASN A 156 -2.27 7.29 2.64
N LEU A 157 -2.80 6.17 2.12
CA LEU A 157 -2.02 4.99 1.75
C LEU A 157 -1.07 5.29 0.59
N ILE A 158 -1.56 5.95 -0.47
CA ILE A 158 -0.72 6.29 -1.64
C ILE A 158 0.35 7.32 -1.23
N TRP A 159 -0.02 8.28 -0.37
CA TRP A 159 0.95 9.21 0.21
C TRP A 159 2.06 8.52 1.00
N CYS A 160 1.75 7.48 1.78
CA CYS A 160 2.79 6.68 2.43
C CYS A 160 3.77 6.07 1.42
N PHE A 161 3.28 5.50 0.31
CA PHE A 161 4.15 4.94 -0.74
C PHE A 161 4.96 6.02 -1.47
N ALA A 162 4.39 7.21 -1.68
CA ALA A 162 5.14 8.35 -2.21
C ALA A 162 6.30 8.72 -1.27
N LEU A 163 6.04 8.86 0.03
CA LEU A 163 7.08 9.18 1.01
C LEU A 163 8.12 8.07 1.15
N ILE A 164 7.74 6.80 1.07
CA ILE A 164 8.68 5.68 1.03
C ILE A 164 9.57 5.78 -0.21
N SER A 165 9.00 6.07 -1.39
CA SER A 165 9.76 6.25 -2.63
C SER A 165 10.75 7.41 -2.53
N LEU A 166 10.33 8.52 -1.92
CA LEU A 166 11.19 9.68 -1.68
C LEU A 166 12.31 9.37 -0.67
N GLY A 167 12.00 8.64 0.40
CA GLY A 167 12.99 8.18 1.37
C GLY A 167 14.00 7.23 0.73
N SER A 168 13.54 6.29 -0.10
CA SER A 168 14.40 5.39 -0.87
C SER A 168 15.29 6.17 -1.84
N LEU A 169 14.79 7.23 -2.48
CA LEU A 169 15.59 8.10 -3.34
C LEU A 169 16.73 8.75 -2.54
N MET A 170 16.42 9.37 -1.40
CA MET A 170 17.43 10.00 -0.54
C MET A 170 18.46 8.98 -0.01
N GLY A 171 18.00 7.78 0.33
CA GLY A 171 18.87 6.66 0.71
C GLY A 171 19.77 6.20 -0.43
N ALA A 172 19.25 6.14 -1.66
CA ALA A 172 20.04 5.79 -2.83
C ALA A 172 21.10 6.85 -3.13
N GLU A 173 20.75 8.14 -3.17
CA GLU A 173 21.68 9.26 -3.39
C GLU A 173 22.81 9.29 -2.36
N THR A 174 22.47 9.18 -1.07
CA THR A 174 23.48 9.12 -0.01
C THR A 174 24.33 7.84 -0.07
N GLY A 175 23.73 6.72 -0.48
CA GLY A 175 24.43 5.48 -0.78
C GLY A 175 25.47 5.64 -1.87
N TYR A 176 25.10 6.20 -3.03
CA TYR A 176 26.04 6.46 -4.12
C TYR A 176 27.20 7.37 -3.69
N MET A 177 26.91 8.41 -2.90
CA MET A 177 27.96 9.29 -2.35
C MET A 177 28.91 8.56 -1.38
N SER A 178 28.43 7.53 -0.68
CA SER A 178 29.25 6.70 0.22
C SER A 178 30.05 5.60 -0.49
N GLY A 179 29.98 5.51 -1.83
CA GLY A 179 30.63 4.46 -2.61
C GLY A 179 29.81 3.17 -2.72
N TRP A 180 28.52 3.19 -2.37
CA TRP A 180 27.63 2.06 -2.60
C TRP A 180 27.40 1.90 -4.11
N GLY A 181 27.85 0.77 -4.66
CA GLY A 181 27.95 0.56 -6.12
C GLY A 181 29.35 0.74 -6.70
N ALA A 182 30.35 1.21 -5.92
CA ALA A 182 31.76 1.29 -6.32
C ALA A 182 32.54 -0.02 -6.11
N ILE A 183 31.85 -1.17 -6.09
CA ILE A 183 32.48 -2.49 -6.17
C ILE A 183 32.25 -3.02 -7.59
N THR A 184 32.99 -2.44 -8.54
CA THR A 184 33.43 -3.07 -9.79
C THR A 184 34.76 -2.46 -10.16
#